data_AF-A0A450WYD6-F1
#
_entry.id   AF-A0A450WYD6-F1
#
_cell.length_a   1.000
_cell.length_b   1.000
_cell.length_c   1.000
_cell.angle_alpha   90.00
_cell.angle_beta   90.00
_cell.angle_gamma   90.00
#
_symmetry.space_group_name_H-M   'P 1'
#
loop_
_entity.id
_entity.type
_entity.pdbx_description
1 polymer ?
#
loop_
_entity_poly.entity_id
_entity_poly.type
_entity_poly.pdbx_seq_one_letter_code
_entity_poly.pdbx_strand_id
1 'polypeptide(L)' 'MAGWGCPNEANGICLRVQGRVCDPGMKGCVLFGRFVFSNTDKNRPGGPREREKKDRSWQDSNDSHSNPIEIPPR' A
#
# COMPACT_ATOMS: atom_id res chain seq x y z
N MET A 1 -17.25 0.48 -25.16
CA MET A 1 -17.13 0.29 -23.70
C MET A 1 -15.66 0.27 -23.35
N ALA A 2 -15.12 1.30 -22.70
CA ALA A 2 -13.75 1.27 -22.21
C ALA A 2 -13.72 0.41 -20.93
N GLY A 3 -13.57 -0.90 -21.09
CA GLY A 3 -13.27 -1.78 -19.97
C GLY A 3 -11.97 -1.30 -19.34
N TRP A 4 -11.94 -1.15 -18.02
CA TRP A 4 -10.71 -0.91 -17.28
C TRP A 4 -9.78 -2.12 -17.47
N GLY A 5 -9.04 -2.13 -18.57
CA GLY A 5 -7.96 -3.07 -18.82
C GLY A 5 -6.73 -2.66 -18.03
N CYS A 6 -5.92 -3.63 -17.62
CA CYS A 6 -4.64 -3.30 -17.03
C CYS A 6 -3.71 -2.75 -18.13
N PRO A 7 -3.13 -1.54 -17.97
CA PRO A 7 -2.27 -0.93 -19.01
C PRO A 7 -0.98 -1.71 -19.28
N ASN A 8 -0.63 -2.65 -18.40
CA ASN A 8 0.51 -3.55 -18.56
C ASN A 8 0.09 -4.94 -19.06
N GLU A 9 -1.17 -5.13 -19.46
CA GLU A 9 -1.64 -6.38 -20.04
C GLU A 9 -1.33 -6.42 -21.54
N ALA A 10 -0.74 -7.52 -21.98
CA ALA A 10 -0.61 -7.85 -23.40
C ALA A 10 -0.88 -9.35 -23.59
N ASN A 11 -1.88 -9.69 -24.42
CA ASN A 11 -2.30 -11.08 -24.67
C ASN A 11 -2.61 -11.86 -23.38
N GLY A 12 -3.23 -11.22 -22.38
CA GLY A 12 -3.54 -11.83 -21.08
C GLY A 12 -2.34 -12.02 -20.14
N ILE A 13 -1.14 -11.58 -20.53
CA ILE A 13 0.09 -11.65 -19.72
C ILE A 13 0.39 -10.26 -19.15
N CYS A 14 0.83 -10.21 -17.89
CA CYS A 14 1.28 -8.98 -17.27
C CYS A 14 2.73 -8.67 -17.66
N LEU A 15 2.97 -7.59 -18.39
CA LEU A 15 4.33 -7.13 -18.75
C LEU A 15 5.12 -6.62 -17.53
N ARG A 16 4.41 -6.18 -16.48
CA ARG A 16 5.01 -5.72 -15.22
C ARG A 16 5.46 -6.88 -14.34
N VAL A 17 4.69 -7.97 -14.34
CA VAL A 17 4.93 -9.17 -13.52
C VAL A 17 5.17 -10.34 -14.45
N GLN A 18 6.44 -10.61 -14.74
CA GLN A 18 6.84 -11.63 -15.71
C GLN A 18 6.27 -13.01 -15.35
N GLY A 19 5.78 -13.74 -16.38
CA GLY A 19 5.33 -15.12 -16.25
C GLY A 19 4.00 -15.32 -15.53
N ARG A 20 3.14 -14.29 -15.44
CA ARG A 20 1.84 -14.38 -14.76
C ARG A 20 0.71 -13.83 -15.63
N VAL A 21 -0.45 -14.48 -15.52
CA VAL A 21 -1.71 -13.99 -16.09
C VAL A 21 -2.05 -12.64 -15.46
N CYS A 22 -2.49 -11.69 -16.28
CA CYS A 22 -2.78 -10.35 -15.84
C CYS A 22 -4.11 -10.30 -15.09
N ASP A 23 -4.02 -10.18 -13.77
CA ASP A 23 -5.19 -10.15 -12.89
C ASP A 23 -5.14 -8.92 -11.95
N PRO A 24 -6.22 -8.12 -11.86
CA PRO A 24 -6.26 -6.95 -10.98
C PRO A 24 -6.05 -7.35 -9.51
N GLY A 25 -5.05 -6.75 -8.88
CA GLY A 25 -4.78 -6.98 -7.46
C GLY A 25 -3.86 -8.16 -7.16
N MET A 26 -3.33 -8.87 -8.16
CA MET A 26 -2.27 -9.86 -7.93
C MET A 26 -1.03 -9.22 -7.28
N LYS A 27 -0.29 -9.98 -6.46
CA LYS A 27 0.95 -9.52 -5.83
C LYS A 27 1.94 -9.01 -6.89
N GLY A 28 2.37 -7.75 -6.76
CA GLY A 28 3.24 -7.07 -7.73
C GLY A 28 2.50 -6.21 -8.77
N CYS A 29 1.17 -6.31 -8.85
CA CYS A 29 0.34 -5.40 -9.66
C CYS A 29 0.30 -4.01 -9.01
N VAL A 30 0.17 -2.97 -9.83
CA VAL A 30 0.07 -1.57 -9.37
C VAL A 30 -1.14 -1.32 -8.46
N LEU A 31 -2.19 -2.14 -8.58
CA LEU A 31 -3.39 -2.04 -7.75
C LEU A 31 -3.21 -2.72 -6.38
N PHE A 32 -2.22 -3.62 -6.23
CA PHE A 32 -2.01 -4.38 -5.00
C PHE A 32 -1.71 -3.45 -3.82
N GLY A 33 -2.57 -3.49 -2.80
CA GLY A 33 -2.44 -2.69 -1.58
C GLY A 33 -2.85 -1.22 -1.72
N ARG A 34 -3.31 -0.76 -2.90
CA ARG A 34 -4.01 0.53 -3.09
C ARG A 34 -5.51 0.39 -2.89
N PHE A 35 -6.05 -0.77 -3.27
CA PHE A 35 -7.46 -1.10 -3.14
C PHE A 35 -7.64 -2.37 -2.32
N VAL A 36 -8.82 -2.52 -1.74
CA VAL A 36 -9.26 -3.76 -1.09
C VAL A 36 -10.13 -4.52 -2.08
N PHE A 37 -9.70 -5.71 -2.45
CA PHE A 37 -10.44 -6.62 -3.33
C PHE A 37 -11.36 -7.52 -2.50
N SER A 38 -12.49 -7.94 -3.08
CA SER A 38 -13.39 -8.90 -2.44
C SER A 38 -12.72 -10.25 -2.21
N ASN A 39 -11.78 -10.63 -3.09
CA ASN A 39 -10.93 -11.79 -2.87
C ASN A 39 -9.80 -11.42 -1.91
N THR A 40 -9.77 -12.07 -0.75
CA THR A 40 -8.79 -11.83 0.33
C THR A 40 -7.37 -12.21 -0.05
N ASP A 41 -7.16 -13.20 -0.92
CA ASP A 41 -5.82 -13.65 -1.34
C ASP A 41 -5.07 -12.59 -2.17
N LYS A 42 -5.82 -11.66 -2.77
CA LYS A 42 -5.29 -10.52 -3.54
C LYS A 42 -4.98 -9.31 -2.67
N ASN A 43 -5.31 -9.36 -1.38
CA ASN A 43 -5.06 -8.27 -0.45
C ASN A 43 -3.73 -8.45 0.27
N ARG A 44 -3.01 -7.36 0.49
CA ARG A 44 -1.79 -7.40 1.30
C ARG A 44 -2.16 -7.71 2.76
N PRO A 45 -1.40 -8.56 3.47
CA PRO A 45 -1.56 -8.75 4.91
C PRO A 45 -1.42 -7.40 5.66
N GLY A 46 -2.36 -7.12 6.57
CA GLY A 46 -2.53 -5.85 7.28
C GLY A 46 -3.44 -4.83 6.54
N GLY A 47 -3.69 -4.97 5.24
CA GLY A 47 -4.56 -4.05 4.51
C GLY A 47 -4.18 -2.55 4.65
N PRO A 48 -5.05 -1.63 4.20
CA PRO A 48 -4.81 -0.20 4.38
C PRO A 48 -5.01 0.26 5.83
N ARG A 49 -5.99 -0.33 6.54
CA ARG A 49 -6.40 0.11 7.88
C ARG A 49 -5.39 -0.23 8.98
N GLU A 50 -4.68 -1.35 8.90
CA GLU A 50 -3.64 -1.67 9.89
C GLU A 50 -2.41 -0.77 9.73
N ARG A 51 -2.09 -0.36 8.49
CA ARG A 51 -0.97 0.56 8.26
C ARG A 51 -1.20 1.89 8.94
N GLU A 52 -2.36 2.50 8.74
CA GLU A 52 -2.69 3.79 9.37
C GLU A 52 -2.58 3.71 10.90
N LYS A 53 -3.00 2.61 11.51
CA LYS A 53 -2.83 2.37 12.95
C LYS A 53 -1.36 2.24 13.35
N LYS A 54 -0.57 1.51 12.58
CA LYS A 54 0.86 1.30 12.85
C LYS A 54 1.68 2.58 12.65
N ASP A 55 1.34 3.37 11.64
CA ASP A 55 1.98 4.66 11.36
C ASP A 55 1.70 5.65 12.51
N ARG A 56 0.44 5.72 12.97
CA ARG A 56 0.05 6.52 14.15
C ARG A 56 0.74 6.04 15.43
N SER A 57 0.74 4.74 15.71
CA SER A 57 1.36 4.22 16.93
C SER A 57 2.88 4.41 16.96
N TRP A 58 3.54 4.38 15.79
CA TRP A 58 4.96 4.73 15.66
C TRP A 58 5.21 6.22 15.91
N GLN A 59 4.33 7.11 15.45
CA GLN A 59 4.46 8.54 15.66
C GLN A 59 4.25 8.91 17.14
N ASP A 60 3.20 8.36 17.77
CA ASP A 60 2.91 8.57 19.20
C ASP A 60 4.07 8.09 20.10
N SER A 61 4.73 6.99 19.72
CA SER A 61 5.87 6.45 20.47
C SER A 61 7.15 7.29 20.34
N ASN A 62 7.35 7.99 19.22
CA ASN A 62 8.55 8.79 18.98
C ASN A 62 8.43 10.23 19.47
N ASP A 63 7.22 10.78 19.58
CA ASP A 63 6.98 12.13 20.11
C ASP A 63 7.18 12.22 21.63
N SER A 64 7.21 11.08 22.32
CA SER A 64 7.46 11.02 23.76
C SER A 64 8.94 11.27 24.17
N HIS A 65 9.84 11.48 23.20
CA HIS A 65 11.26 11.81 23.45
C HIS A 65 11.65 13.25 23.04
N SER A 66 10.67 14.08 22.68
CA SER A 66 10.88 15.52 22.48
C SER A 66 11.02 16.23 23.83
N ASN A 67 12.21 16.24 24.42
CA ASN A 67 12.52 17.18 25.50
C ASN A 67 12.25 18.61 25.00
N PRO A 68 11.55 19.48 25.75
CA PRO A 68 11.47 20.88 25.37
C PRO A 68 12.89 21.45 25.41
N ILE A 69 13.36 21.96 24.28
CA ILE A 69 14.57 22.78 24.25
C ILE A 69 14.21 24.04 25.05
N GLU A 70 14.65 24.12 26.30
CA GLU A 70 14.55 25.34 27.09
C GLU A 70 15.33 26.44 26.35
N ILE A 71 14.60 27.39 25.77
CA ILE A 71 15.17 28.61 25.19
C ILE A 71 15.56 29.47 26.39
N PRO A 72 16.86 29.79 26.61
CA PRO A 72 17.24 30.66 27.70
C PRO A 72 16.64 32.06 27.47
N PRO A 73 16.04 32.69 28.50
CA PRO A 73 15.57 34.07 28.36
C PRO A 73 16.75 35.01 28.11
N ARG A 74 16.52 35.98 27.20
CA ARG A 74 17.45 37.05 26.81
C ARG A 74 17.78 38.01 27.95
#